data_AF-A0A438I463-F1
#
_entry.id   AF-A0A438I463-F1
#
_cell.length_a   1.000
_cell.length_b   1.000
_cell.length_c   1.000
_cell.angle_alpha   90.00
_cell.angle_beta   90.00
_cell.angle_gamma   90.00
#
_symmetry.space_group_name_H-M   'P 1'
#
loop_
_entity.id
_entity.type
_entity.pdbx_description
1 polymer ?
#
loop_
_entity_poly.entity_id
_entity_poly.type
_entity_poly.pdbx_seq_one_letter_code
_entity_poly.pdbx_strand_id
1 'polypeptide(L)'
;MDVFTEKLVNVLSTVIGIQERRPSVDMTEFEFVVPEVVQQLNRTDCGIFVIKFMQLWSNSGLSCAIANDKVIKYREKLLTQLIMSPENEVRENVYQAMDQ
;
A
#
# COMPACT_ATOMS: atom_id res chain seq x y z
N MET A 1 39.63 -7.34 30.89
CA MET A 1 38.97 -7.18 29.58
C MET A 1 38.92 -5.68 29.32
N ASP A 2 39.46 -5.18 28.21
CA ASP A 2 39.44 -3.74 27.95
C ASP A 2 38.05 -3.26 27.49
N VAL A 3 37.80 -1.95 27.60
CA VAL A 3 36.53 -1.30 27.27
C VAL A 3 36.11 -1.55 25.81
N PHE A 4 37.07 -1.75 24.91
CA PHE A 4 36.80 -2.05 23.51
C PHE A 4 36.25 -3.47 23.35
N THR A 5 36.84 -4.43 24.04
CA THR A 5 36.41 -5.83 24.06
C THR A 5 34.99 -5.98 24.62
N GLU A 6 34.65 -5.26 25.69
CA GLU A 6 33.30 -5.27 26.27
C GLU A 6 32.24 -4.72 25.30
N LYS A 7 32.54 -3.59 24.64
CA LYS A 7 31.64 -3.02 23.61
C LYS A 7 31.44 -3.96 22.43
N LEU A 8 32.50 -4.63 21.98
CA LEU A 8 32.43 -5.60 20.90
C LEU A 8 31.53 -6.78 21.27
N VAL A 9 31.67 -7.32 22.49
CA VAL A 9 30.84 -8.42 23.01
C VAL A 9 29.37 -8.03 23.11
N ASN A 10 29.07 -6.80 23.53
CA ASN A 10 27.69 -6.31 23.62
C ASN A 10 27.03 -6.15 22.25
N VAL A 11 27.76 -5.62 21.26
CA VAL A 11 27.28 -5.50 19.88
C VAL A 11 27.02 -6.89 19.29
N LEU A 12 27.97 -7.83 19.45
CA LEU A 12 27.82 -9.19 18.95
C LEU A 12 26.64 -9.91 19.59
N SER A 13 26.49 -9.82 20.92
CA SER A 13 25.35 -10.39 21.65
C SER A 13 24.01 -9.81 21.17
N THR A 14 23.98 -8.50 20.88
CA THR A 14 22.78 -7.83 20.36
C THR A 14 22.45 -8.31 18.95
N VAL A 15 23.43 -8.41 18.06
CA VAL A 15 23.25 -8.90 16.69
C VAL A 15 22.78 -10.35 16.68
N ILE A 16 23.40 -11.22 17.49
CA ILE A 16 23.01 -12.62 17.64
C ILE A 16 21.58 -12.71 18.19
N GLY A 17 21.25 -11.97 19.25
CA GLY A 17 19.90 -11.93 19.81
C GLY A 17 18.84 -11.39 18.86
N ILE A 18 19.17 -10.44 17.97
CA ILE A 18 18.28 -9.98 16.90
C ILE A 18 18.05 -11.08 15.86
N GLN A 19 19.10 -11.84 15.53
CA GLN A 19 19.02 -12.92 14.56
C GLN A 19 18.21 -14.11 15.09
N GLU A 20 18.36 -14.46 16.36
CA GLU A 20 17.57 -15.49 17.04
C GLU A 20 16.09 -15.09 17.24
N ARG A 21 15.79 -13.79 17.35
CA ARG A 21 14.42 -13.29 17.49
C ARG A 21 13.66 -13.15 16.18
N ARG A 22 14.32 -13.29 15.03
CA ARG A 22 13.57 -13.34 13.77
C ARG A 22 12.88 -14.69 13.72
N PRO A 23 11.53 -14.75 13.71
CA PRO A 23 10.88 -15.98 13.34
C PRO A 23 11.46 -16.41 12.00
N SER A 24 11.93 -17.65 11.91
CA SER A 24 12.29 -18.24 10.61
C SER A 24 10.99 -18.35 9.82
N VAL A 25 10.69 -17.31 9.05
CA VAL A 25 9.57 -17.32 8.13
C VAL A 25 9.95 -18.29 7.03
N ASP A 26 9.27 -19.43 6.99
CA ASP A 26 9.43 -20.36 5.89
C ASP A 26 8.78 -19.75 4.65
N MET A 27 9.61 -19.26 3.73
CA MET A 27 9.14 -18.64 2.50
C MET A 27 8.42 -19.64 1.57
N THR A 28 8.52 -20.95 1.84
CA THR A 28 7.78 -21.98 1.09
C THR A 28 6.31 -22.05 1.48
N GLU A 29 5.92 -21.48 2.63
CA GLU A 29 4.51 -21.34 3.03
C GLU A 29 3.78 -20.25 2.22
N PHE A 30 4.52 -19.39 1.51
CA PHE A 30 3.94 -18.32 0.69
C PHE A 30 3.63 -18.82 -0.71
N GLU A 31 2.37 -18.70 -1.09
CA GLU A 31 1.95 -18.90 -2.48
C GLU A 31 2.15 -17.60 -3.28
N PHE A 32 2.89 -17.70 -4.39
CA PHE A 32 2.99 -16.60 -5.35
C PHE A 32 1.79 -16.62 -6.30
N VAL A 33 0.86 -15.70 -6.10
CA VAL A 33 -0.33 -15.54 -6.95
C VAL A 33 -0.09 -14.43 -7.97
N VAL A 34 -0.24 -14.76 -9.26
CA VAL A 34 -0.24 -13.77 -10.36
C VAL A 34 -1.68 -13.52 -10.79
N PRO A 35 -2.33 -12.47 -10.27
CA PRO A 35 -3.68 -12.16 -10.70
C PRO A 35 -3.71 -11.66 -12.15
N GLU A 36 -4.77 -11.99 -12.85
CA GLU A 36 -5.07 -11.39 -14.15
C GLU A 36 -5.44 -9.92 -13.95
N VAL A 37 -4.49 -9.05 -14.26
CA VAL A 37 -4.65 -7.59 -14.18
C VAL A 37 -4.57 -7.00 -15.58
N VAL A 38 -5.29 -5.90 -15.78
CA VAL A 38 -5.28 -5.21 -17.05
C VAL A 38 -3.96 -4.47 -17.25
N GLN A 39 -3.40 -4.59 -18.45
CA GLN A 39 -2.23 -3.82 -18.85
C GLN A 39 -2.62 -2.34 -19.00
N GLN A 40 -2.03 -1.50 -18.16
CA GLN A 40 -2.17 -0.06 -18.26
C GLN A 40 -1.56 0.45 -19.58
N LEU A 41 -2.29 1.33 -20.27
CA LEU A 41 -1.88 1.86 -21.58
C LEU A 41 -1.08 3.17 -21.52
N ASN A 42 -1.12 3.89 -20.39
CA ASN A 42 -0.41 5.17 -20.21
C ASN A 42 0.62 5.09 -19.08
N ARG A 43 1.31 6.19 -18.76
CA ARG A 43 2.35 6.22 -17.70
C ARG A 43 1.87 6.74 -16.34
N THR A 44 0.64 7.24 -16.25
CA THR A 44 0.19 8.08 -15.12
C THR A 44 -0.91 7.47 -14.27
N ASP A 45 -1.50 6.35 -14.70
CA ASP A 45 -2.64 5.73 -14.02
C ASP A 45 -2.28 4.59 -13.07
N CYS A 46 -0.99 4.25 -12.95
CA CYS A 46 -0.54 3.10 -12.17
C CYS A 46 -1.01 3.16 -10.71
N GLY A 47 -0.95 4.35 -10.10
CA GLY A 47 -1.47 4.55 -8.74
C GLY A 47 -2.96 4.27 -8.62
N ILE A 48 -3.77 4.63 -9.63
CA ILE A 48 -5.22 4.37 -9.63
C ILE A 48 -5.49 2.88 -9.80
N PHE A 49 -4.76 2.18 -10.68
CA PHE A 49 -4.86 0.73 -10.82
C PHE A 49 -4.50 0.00 -9.53
N VAL A 50 -3.43 0.41 -8.84
CA VAL A 50 -3.01 -0.18 -7.55
C VAL A 50 -4.07 0.03 -6.48
N ILE A 51 -4.60 1.26 -6.32
CA ILE A 51 -5.69 1.53 -5.37
C ILE A 51 -6.91 0.69 -5.69
N LYS A 52 -7.29 0.61 -6.97
CA LYS A 52 -8.48 -0.14 -7.40
C LYS A 52 -8.30 -1.65 -7.24
N PHE A 53 -7.09 -2.16 -7.47
CA PHE A 53 -6.72 -3.55 -7.20
C PHE A 53 -6.90 -3.88 -5.72
N MET A 54 -6.32 -3.07 -4.82
CA MET A 54 -6.46 -3.28 -3.37
C MET A 54 -7.92 -3.23 -2.91
N GLN A 55 -8.75 -2.37 -3.52
CA GLN A 55 -10.18 -2.29 -3.22
C GLN A 55 -10.99 -3.52 -3.67
N LEU A 56 -10.56 -4.20 -4.74
CA LEU A 56 -11.29 -5.33 -5.34
C LEU A 56 -10.72 -6.70 -4.94
N TRP A 57 -9.55 -6.69 -4.32
CA TRP A 57 -8.88 -7.89 -3.83
C TRP A 57 -9.66 -8.52 -2.69
N SER A 58 -9.95 -9.82 -2.82
CA SER A 58 -10.45 -10.67 -1.75
C SER A 58 -9.49 -11.84 -1.53
N ASN A 59 -9.73 -12.65 -0.50
CA ASN A 59 -8.97 -13.88 -0.26
C ASN A 59 -9.07 -14.91 -1.41
N SER A 60 -9.98 -14.68 -2.38
CA SER A 60 -10.13 -15.50 -3.59
C SER A 60 -9.62 -14.81 -4.86
N GLY A 61 -8.84 -13.73 -4.73
CA GLY A 61 -8.31 -12.95 -5.85
C GLY A 61 -9.16 -11.73 -6.21
N LEU A 62 -9.08 -11.28 -7.47
CA LEU A 62 -9.85 -10.14 -7.97
C LEU A 62 -11.33 -10.51 -8.19
N SER A 63 -12.21 -9.80 -7.50
CA SER A 63 -13.67 -9.94 -7.68
C SER A 63 -14.18 -9.54 -9.07
N CYS A 64 -13.47 -8.65 -9.77
CA CYS A 64 -13.75 -8.27 -11.16
C CYS A 64 -12.54 -7.65 -11.85
N ALA A 65 -12.53 -7.69 -13.19
CA ALA A 65 -11.48 -7.06 -14.00
C ALA A 65 -11.55 -5.52 -13.95
N ILE A 66 -10.39 -4.87 -13.90
CA ILE A 66 -10.27 -3.40 -13.89
C ILE A 66 -10.15 -2.89 -15.33
N ALA A 67 -11.16 -2.19 -15.85
CA ALA A 67 -11.12 -1.74 -17.24
C ALA A 67 -10.41 -0.38 -17.44
N ASN A 68 -9.52 -0.29 -18.44
CA ASN A 68 -8.79 0.94 -18.80
C ASN A 68 -9.72 2.12 -19.10
N ASP A 69 -10.86 1.89 -19.75
CA ASP A 69 -11.83 2.92 -20.12
C ASP A 69 -12.60 3.50 -18.91
N LYS A 70 -12.47 2.89 -17.72
CA LYS A 70 -13.11 3.36 -16.48
C LYS A 70 -12.19 4.15 -15.57
N VAL A 71 -10.90 4.27 -15.89
CA VAL A 71 -9.91 4.89 -14.98
C VAL A 71 -10.22 6.35 -14.67
N ILE A 72 -10.73 7.11 -15.65
CA ILE A 72 -11.17 8.50 -15.43
C ILE A 72 -12.28 8.55 -14.36
N LYS A 73 -13.27 7.66 -14.45
CA LYS A 73 -14.35 7.59 -13.45
C LYS A 73 -13.84 7.17 -12.07
N TYR A 74 -12.79 6.33 -12.00
CA TYR A 74 -12.16 5.99 -10.74
C TYR A 74 -11.43 7.19 -10.13
N ARG A 75 -10.73 7.99 -10.94
CA ARG A 75 -10.10 9.24 -10.50
C ARG A 75 -11.13 10.23 -9.96
N GLU A 76 -12.20 10.45 -10.70
CA GLU A 76 -13.31 11.32 -10.28
C GLU A 76 -13.90 10.86 -8.96
N LYS A 77 -14.24 9.57 -8.85
CA LYS A 77 -14.81 9.00 -7.62
C LYS A 77 -13.87 9.15 -6.42
N LEU A 78 -12.58 8.86 -6.61
CA LEU A 78 -11.57 9.01 -5.55
C LEU A 78 -11.45 10.47 -5.12
N LEU A 79 -11.37 11.39 -6.07
CA LEU A 79 -11.30 12.83 -5.80
C LEU A 79 -12.54 13.29 -5.02
N THR A 80 -13.74 12.91 -5.46
CA THR A 80 -14.97 13.24 -4.73
C THR A 80 -14.95 12.68 -3.32
N GLN A 81 -14.52 11.43 -3.12
CA GLN A 81 -14.41 10.85 -1.78
C GLN A 81 -13.44 11.62 -0.88
N LEU A 82 -12.30 12.06 -1.41
CA LEU A 82 -11.31 12.85 -0.68
C LEU A 82 -11.82 14.26 -0.34
N ILE A 83 -12.47 14.92 -1.29
CA ILE A 83 -13.04 16.26 -1.08
C ILE A 83 -14.15 16.22 -0.02
N MET A 84 -15.03 15.22 -0.11
CA MET A 84 -16.23 15.12 0.74
C MET A 84 -15.96 14.46 2.10
N SER A 85 -14.76 13.91 2.31
CA SER A 85 -14.38 13.22 3.54
C SER A 85 -14.51 14.17 4.75
N PRO A 86 -15.07 13.70 5.88
CA PRO A 86 -15.15 14.52 7.10
C PRO A 86 -13.79 14.85 7.72
N GLU A 87 -12.75 14.12 7.35
CA GLU A 87 -11.36 14.37 7.73
C GLU A 87 -10.69 15.43 6.84
N ASN A 88 -11.33 15.86 5.75
CA ASN A 88 -10.79 16.92 4.91
C ASN A 88 -10.99 18.28 5.59
N GLU A 89 -9.91 18.84 6.12
CA GLU A 89 -9.90 20.13 6.85
C GLU A 89 -10.43 21.31 6.02
N VAL A 90 -10.37 21.22 4.69
CA VAL A 90 -10.85 22.29 3.78
C VAL A 90 -12.21 22.00 3.15
N ARG A 91 -12.93 20.96 3.60
CA ARG A 91 -14.22 20.55 3.03
C ARG A 91 -15.23 21.70 2.96
N GLU A 92 -15.37 22.48 4.03
CA GLU A 92 -16.33 23.59 4.09
C GLU A 92 -15.98 24.71 3.10
N ASN A 93 -14.69 24.99 2.88
CA ASN A 93 -14.25 25.96 1.87
C ASN A 93 -14.64 25.50 0.46
N VAL A 94 -14.59 24.19 0.19
CA VAL A 94 -15.01 23.64 -1.10
C VAL A 94 -16.52 23.80 -1.31
N TYR A 95 -17.35 23.52 -0.30
CA TYR A 95 -18.80 23.74 -0.41
C TYR A 95 -19.13 25.21 -0.67
N GLN A 96 -18.52 26.12 0.08
CA GLN A 96 -18.72 27.56 -0.11
C GLN A 96 -18.31 28.04 -1.51
N ALA A 97 -17.30 27.43 -2.11
CA ALA A 97 -16.86 27.75 -3.47
C ALA A 97 -17.80 27.17 -4.56
N MET A 98 -18.56 26.13 -4.26
CA MET A 98 -19.52 25.51 -5.19
C MET A 98 -20.86 26.25 -5.26
N ASP A 99 -21.22 26.99 -4.20
CA ASP A 99 -22.46 27.77 -4.10
C ASP A 99 -22.34 29.19 -4.73
N GLN A 100 -21.19 29.54 -5.30
CA GLN A 100 -20.93 30.81 -6.02
C GLN A 100 -21.12 30.66 -7.53
#